data_AF-A0A941FSR2-F1
#
_entry.id   AF-A0A941FSR2-F1
#
_cell.length_a   1.000
_cell.length_b   1.000
_cell.length_c   1.000
_cell.angle_alpha   90.00
_cell.angle_beta   90.00
_cell.angle_gamma   90.00
#
_symmetry.space_group_name_H-M   'P 1'
#
loop_
_entity.id
_entity.type
_entity.pdbx_description
1 polymer ?
#
loop_
_entity_poly.entity_id
_entity_poly.type
_entity_poly.pdbx_seq_one_letter_code
_entity_poly.pdbx_strand_id
1 'polypeptide(L)'
;MFNFEETEAFTVIDVNSGKFTGKVAKEATLFAVNQAAAKEVARQLRLRNISGIILIDFINMDQSRHEQEIIEIVKKEAVRDEKRIQVIGFTELGILQMTRKRTSPSLSEMTTVPCPVCSGSGKIESPETVAFRLERELLEHRKTDDEAVWVEVSKAVADVLLGEKESYRPTLEELIGKKIYLSFIPGSRNAYSIKRFGSIQEIGRASE
;
A
#
# COMPACT_ATOMS: atom_id res chain seq x y z
N MET A 1 14.46 -10.18 -10.27
CA MET A 1 14.02 -9.56 -9.01
C MET A 1 12.63 -10.11 -8.71
N PHE A 2 12.36 -10.49 -7.48
CA PHE A 2 11.06 -11.04 -7.09
C PHE A 2 10.32 -10.01 -6.26
N ASN A 3 9.05 -9.79 -6.56
CA ASN A 3 8.15 -9.05 -5.68
C ASN A 3 7.12 -10.02 -5.10
N PHE A 4 6.93 -10.00 -3.79
CA PHE A 4 5.98 -10.85 -3.08
C PHE A 4 4.94 -9.95 -2.43
N GLU A 5 3.69 -10.09 -2.84
CA GLU A 5 2.56 -9.33 -2.31
C GLU A 5 1.57 -10.29 -1.65
N GLU A 6 1.60 -10.32 -0.31
CA GLU A 6 0.64 -11.07 0.51
C GLU A 6 -0.62 -10.21 0.69
N THR A 7 -1.76 -10.70 0.20
CA THR A 7 -3.08 -10.11 0.46
C THR A 7 -3.88 -10.99 1.41
N GLU A 8 -5.07 -10.54 1.81
CA GLU A 8 -5.96 -11.33 2.68
C GLU A 8 -6.37 -12.68 2.04
N ALA A 9 -6.60 -12.70 0.73
CA ALA A 9 -7.15 -13.87 0.04
C ALA A 9 -6.07 -14.74 -0.65
N PHE A 10 -5.03 -14.12 -1.19
CA PHE A 10 -4.00 -14.80 -1.98
C PHE A 10 -2.65 -14.08 -1.93
N THR A 11 -1.58 -14.80 -2.24
CA THR A 11 -0.23 -14.23 -2.42
C THR A 11 0.11 -14.15 -3.90
N VAL A 12 0.54 -12.98 -4.37
CA VAL A 12 1.03 -12.76 -5.73
C VAL A 12 2.55 -12.69 -5.71
N ILE A 13 3.19 -13.37 -6.67
CA ILE A 13 4.63 -13.39 -6.83
C ILE A 13 4.96 -12.96 -8.26
N ASP A 14 5.61 -11.83 -8.40
CA ASP A 14 5.99 -11.26 -9.69
C ASP A 14 7.48 -11.48 -9.99
N VAL A 15 7.77 -12.09 -11.13
CA VAL A 15 9.12 -12.47 -11.58
C VAL A 15 9.64 -11.48 -12.60
N ASN A 16 10.45 -10.52 -12.15
CA ASN A 16 11.06 -9.53 -13.03
C ASN A 16 12.46 -9.95 -13.50
N SER A 17 12.77 -9.70 -14.78
CA SER A 17 14.11 -9.89 -15.33
C SER A 17 15.13 -8.85 -14.85
N GLY A 18 14.68 -7.63 -14.49
CA GLY A 18 15.37 -6.55 -13.75
C GLY A 18 16.71 -6.00 -14.29
N LYS A 19 17.52 -6.79 -15.00
CA LYS A 19 18.88 -6.49 -15.47
C LYS A 19 19.14 -6.95 -16.91
N PHE A 20 18.19 -7.63 -17.56
CA PHE A 20 18.33 -8.13 -18.93
C PHE A 20 17.64 -7.21 -19.97
N THR A 21 17.65 -5.90 -19.73
CA THR A 21 17.04 -4.86 -20.57
C THR A 21 17.91 -4.47 -21.78
N GLY A 22 18.70 -5.40 -22.31
CA GLY A 22 19.26 -5.24 -23.65
C GLY A 22 18.15 -5.40 -24.69
N LYS A 23 18.21 -4.66 -25.81
CA LYS A 23 17.16 -4.59 -26.86
C LYS A 23 16.75 -5.94 -27.50
N VAL A 24 17.37 -7.07 -27.13
CA VAL A 24 16.96 -8.42 -27.53
C VAL A 24 17.34 -9.40 -26.40
N ALA A 25 16.56 -9.47 -25.33
CA ALA A 25 16.65 -10.64 -24.46
C ALA A 25 16.13 -11.85 -25.27
N LYS A 26 17.02 -12.80 -25.55
CA LYS A 26 16.64 -14.00 -26.29
C LYS A 26 15.64 -14.80 -25.45
N GLU A 27 14.66 -15.41 -26.09
CA GLU A 27 13.64 -16.26 -25.46
C GLU A 27 14.26 -17.29 -24.50
N ALA A 28 15.36 -17.93 -24.90
CA ALA A 28 16.10 -18.87 -24.06
C ALA A 28 16.62 -18.27 -22.73
N THR A 29 17.00 -16.99 -22.73
CA THR A 29 17.43 -16.29 -21.51
C THR A 29 16.24 -16.03 -20.58
N LEU A 30 15.10 -15.60 -21.13
CA LEU A 30 13.88 -15.38 -20.34
C LEU A 30 13.39 -16.70 -19.75
N PHE A 31 13.41 -17.77 -20.54
CA PHE A 31 13.07 -19.10 -20.06
C PHE A 31 13.99 -19.59 -18.94
N ALA A 32 15.31 -19.43 -19.08
CA ALA A 32 16.26 -19.77 -18.03
C ALA A 32 16.02 -18.97 -16.73
N VAL A 33 15.61 -17.69 -16.84
CA VAL A 33 15.21 -16.88 -15.68
C VAL A 33 13.96 -17.48 -15.02
N ASN A 34 12.94 -17.85 -15.79
CA ASN A 34 11.73 -18.49 -15.25
C ASN A 34 12.05 -19.85 -14.58
N GLN A 35 12.96 -20.65 -15.14
CA GLN A 35 13.39 -21.91 -14.53
C GLN A 35 14.09 -21.70 -13.18
N ALA A 36 14.95 -20.69 -13.08
CA ALA A 36 15.59 -20.31 -11.82
C ALA A 36 14.57 -19.75 -10.83
N ALA A 37 13.63 -18.93 -11.31
CA ALA A 37 12.55 -18.37 -10.54
C ALA A 37 11.64 -19.45 -9.93
N ALA A 38 11.23 -20.46 -10.69
CA ALA A 38 10.39 -21.55 -10.21
C ALA A 38 11.01 -22.26 -8.98
N LYS A 39 12.33 -22.49 -9.01
CA LYS A 39 13.06 -23.09 -7.88
C LYS A 39 13.13 -22.16 -6.68
N GLU A 40 13.42 -20.88 -6.92
CA GLU A 40 13.55 -19.89 -5.87
C GLU A 40 12.20 -19.59 -5.19
N VAL A 41 11.12 -19.52 -5.95
CA VAL A 41 9.76 -19.34 -5.41
C VAL A 41 9.41 -20.48 -4.47
N ALA A 42 9.59 -21.73 -4.88
CA ALA A 42 9.33 -22.88 -4.01
C ALA A 42 10.17 -22.85 -2.72
N ARG A 43 11.43 -22.38 -2.80
CA ARG A 43 12.29 -22.19 -1.62
C ARG A 43 11.77 -21.08 -0.70
N GLN A 44 11.34 -19.94 -1.25
CA GLN A 44 10.80 -18.80 -0.48
C GLN A 44 9.48 -19.13 0.20
N LEU A 45 8.60 -19.90 -0.45
CA LEU A 45 7.34 -20.37 0.15
C LEU A 45 7.60 -21.14 1.47
N ARG A 46 8.62 -22.00 1.48
CA ARG A 46 9.04 -22.71 2.70
C ARG A 46 9.62 -21.78 3.75
N LEU A 47 10.60 -20.94 3.37
CA LEU A 47 11.31 -20.08 4.31
C LEU A 47 10.42 -19.02 4.96
N ARG A 48 9.46 -18.48 4.21
CA ARG A 48 8.51 -17.46 4.69
C ARG A 48 7.21 -18.07 5.21
N ASN A 49 7.07 -19.39 5.11
CA ASN A 49 5.84 -20.13 5.40
C ASN A 49 4.57 -19.53 4.73
N ILE A 50 4.70 -19.02 3.50
CA ILE A 50 3.57 -18.51 2.71
C ILE A 50 2.63 -19.66 2.40
N SER A 51 1.32 -19.44 2.52
CA SER A 51 0.29 -20.48 2.40
C SER A 51 -0.98 -19.91 1.80
N GLY A 52 -1.94 -20.78 1.46
CA GLY A 52 -3.19 -20.39 0.80
C GLY A 52 -3.07 -20.47 -0.73
N ILE A 53 -3.80 -19.61 -1.43
CA ILE A 53 -3.74 -19.48 -2.89
C ILE A 53 -2.51 -18.64 -3.24
N ILE A 54 -1.68 -19.17 -4.14
CA ILE A 54 -0.45 -18.53 -4.59
C ILE A 54 -0.53 -18.40 -6.11
N LEU A 55 -0.33 -17.19 -6.59
CA LEU A 55 -0.33 -16.79 -7.99
C LEU A 55 1.08 -16.33 -8.35
N ILE A 56 1.69 -16.97 -9.36
CA ILE A 56 3.05 -16.63 -9.80
C ILE A 56 2.98 -16.11 -11.22
N ASP A 57 3.31 -14.83 -11.39
CA ASP A 57 3.42 -14.17 -12.68
C ASP A 57 4.86 -14.33 -13.19
N PHE A 58 5.03 -15.26 -14.13
CA PHE A 58 6.32 -15.49 -14.78
C PHE A 58 6.48 -14.53 -15.96
N ILE A 59 7.73 -14.30 -16.38
CA ILE A 59 7.98 -13.53 -17.60
C ILE A 59 7.28 -14.24 -18.77
N ASN A 60 6.58 -13.48 -19.61
CA ASN A 60 5.87 -13.99 -20.78
C ASN A 60 6.72 -15.00 -21.59
N MET A 61 6.11 -16.16 -21.87
CA MET A 61 6.69 -17.23 -22.69
C MET A 61 5.76 -17.47 -23.88
N ASP A 62 6.31 -17.51 -25.09
CA ASP A 62 5.49 -17.68 -26.31
C ASP A 62 5.16 -19.16 -26.59
N GLN A 63 5.82 -20.10 -25.89
CA GLN A 63 5.70 -21.53 -26.13
C GLN A 63 5.05 -22.25 -24.94
N SER A 64 3.94 -22.96 -25.19
CA SER A 64 3.26 -23.83 -24.21
C SER A 64 4.17 -24.91 -23.64
N ARG A 65 5.20 -25.33 -24.39
CA ARG A 65 6.24 -26.23 -23.89
C ARG A 65 7.00 -25.65 -22.70
N HIS A 66 7.35 -24.36 -22.74
CA HIS A 66 8.06 -23.71 -21.64
C HIS A 66 7.19 -23.67 -20.38
N GLU A 67 5.89 -23.37 -20.50
CA GLU A 67 4.95 -23.44 -19.38
C GLU A 67 4.91 -24.84 -18.73
N GLN A 68 4.82 -25.89 -19.54
CA GLN A 68 4.86 -27.27 -19.04
C GLN A 68 6.16 -27.57 -18.29
N GLU A 69 7.31 -27.17 -18.83
CA GLU A 69 8.60 -27.35 -18.17
C GLU A 69 8.68 -26.58 -16.84
N ILE A 70 8.13 -25.36 -16.76
CA ILE A 70 8.01 -24.61 -15.50
C ILE A 70 7.12 -25.35 -14.49
N ILE A 71 5.95 -25.84 -14.90
CA ILE A 71 5.06 -26.63 -14.04
C ILE A 71 5.80 -27.83 -13.45
N GLU A 72 6.55 -28.57 -14.26
CA GLU A 72 7.29 -29.74 -13.80
C GLU A 72 8.42 -29.38 -12.82
N ILE A 73 9.10 -28.25 -13.02
CA ILE A 73 10.07 -27.73 -12.05
C ILE A 73 9.37 -27.40 -10.72
N VAL A 74 8.23 -26.70 -10.76
CA VAL A 74 7.49 -26.34 -9.54
C VAL A 74 6.99 -27.59 -8.82
N LYS A 75 6.42 -28.57 -9.53
CA LYS A 75 6.01 -29.86 -8.93
C LYS A 75 7.19 -30.58 -8.28
N LYS A 76 8.33 -30.65 -8.96
CA LYS A 76 9.55 -31.28 -8.42
C LYS A 76 10.02 -30.60 -7.14
N GLU A 77 10.00 -29.28 -7.10
CA GLU A 77 10.41 -28.51 -5.92
C GLU A 77 9.36 -28.53 -4.79
N ALA A 78 8.08 -28.72 -5.13
CA ALA A 78 6.99 -28.84 -4.18
C ALA A 78 7.07 -30.13 -3.35
N VAL A 79 7.63 -31.23 -3.89
CA VAL A 79 7.84 -32.48 -3.14
C VAL A 79 8.78 -32.30 -1.94
N ARG A 80 9.63 -31.27 -1.95
CA ARG A 80 10.53 -30.93 -0.84
C ARG A 80 9.84 -30.16 0.28
N ASP A 81 8.57 -29.81 0.13
CA ASP A 81 7.79 -29.14 1.15
C ASP A 81 7.04 -30.16 2.02
N GLU A 82 7.11 -29.98 3.33
CA GLU A 82 6.37 -30.81 4.28
C GLU A 82 4.86 -30.52 4.22
N LYS A 83 4.47 -29.33 3.76
CA LYS A 83 3.07 -28.95 3.60
C LYS A 83 2.55 -29.42 2.26
N ARG A 84 1.31 -29.89 2.23
CA ARG A 84 0.64 -30.30 1.00
C ARG A 84 0.55 -29.11 0.04
N ILE A 85 1.17 -29.26 -1.12
CA ILE A 85 1.10 -28.32 -2.24
C ILE A 85 0.28 -28.96 -3.37
N GLN A 86 -0.58 -28.19 -4.00
CA GLN A 86 -1.27 -28.55 -5.24
C GLN A 86 -0.95 -27.53 -6.31
N VAL A 87 -0.24 -27.95 -7.36
CA VAL A 87 0.01 -27.13 -8.56
C VAL A 87 -1.15 -27.34 -9.52
N ILE A 88 -1.90 -26.28 -9.81
CA ILE A 88 -3.09 -26.32 -10.67
C ILE A 88 -2.67 -26.17 -12.13
N GLY A 89 -1.76 -25.22 -12.42
CA GLY A 89 -1.26 -24.93 -13.76
C GLY A 89 -1.41 -23.45 -14.12
N PHE A 90 -1.05 -23.11 -15.35
CA PHE A 90 -1.20 -21.75 -15.87
C PHE A 90 -2.66 -21.42 -16.18
N THR A 91 -3.06 -20.19 -15.89
CA THR A 91 -4.34 -19.63 -16.36
C THR A 91 -4.27 -19.23 -17.82
N GLU A 92 -5.42 -18.90 -18.40
CA GLU A 92 -5.51 -18.22 -19.69
C GLU A 92 -4.80 -16.85 -19.72
N LEU A 93 -4.56 -16.26 -18.55
CA LEU A 93 -3.81 -15.00 -18.40
C LEU A 93 -2.30 -15.21 -18.26
N GLY A 94 -1.80 -16.45 -18.33
CA GLY A 94 -0.36 -16.75 -18.20
C GLY A 94 0.16 -16.76 -16.76
N ILE A 95 -0.73 -16.83 -15.76
CA ILE A 95 -0.36 -16.85 -14.33
C ILE A 95 -0.36 -18.30 -13.83
N LEU A 96 0.73 -18.75 -13.21
CA LEU A 96 0.78 -20.07 -12.59
C LEU A 96 0.01 -20.07 -11.26
N GLN A 97 -1.00 -20.92 -11.14
CA GLN A 97 -1.79 -21.11 -9.93
C GLN A 97 -1.33 -22.33 -9.14
N MET A 98 -1.22 -22.16 -7.82
CA MET A 98 -1.01 -23.26 -6.89
C MET A 98 -1.63 -22.98 -5.53
N THR A 99 -1.82 -24.02 -4.72
CA THR A 99 -2.19 -23.88 -3.32
C THR A 99 -1.17 -24.56 -2.42
N ARG A 100 -0.96 -24.00 -1.23
CA ARG A 100 -0.14 -24.58 -0.17
C ARG A 100 -0.93 -24.60 1.13
N LYS A 101 -1.09 -25.77 1.75
CA LYS A 101 -1.93 -25.94 2.95
C LYS A 101 -1.42 -25.06 4.10
N ARG A 102 -2.30 -24.18 4.60
CA ARG A 102 -2.05 -23.36 5.79
C ARG A 102 -2.10 -24.24 7.04
N THR A 103 -1.05 -24.16 7.87
CA THR A 103 -0.96 -24.90 9.15
C THR A 103 -0.49 -24.03 10.31
N SER A 104 0.13 -22.88 10.01
CA SER A 104 0.64 -21.90 10.96
C SER A 104 0.70 -20.53 10.28
N PRO A 105 0.82 -19.43 11.05
CA PRO A 105 1.00 -18.09 10.48
C PRO A 105 2.25 -17.97 9.59
N SER A 106 2.22 -17.06 8.61
CA SER A 106 3.40 -16.75 7.78
C SER A 106 4.47 -16.01 8.59
N LEU A 107 5.70 -15.95 8.09
CA LEU A 107 6.77 -15.19 8.73
C LEU A 107 6.39 -13.71 8.86
N SER A 108 5.74 -13.15 7.83
CA SER A 108 5.26 -11.76 7.84
C SER A 108 4.24 -11.56 8.97
N GLU A 109 3.26 -12.45 9.11
CA GLU A 109 2.25 -12.40 10.18
C GLU A 109 2.86 -12.48 11.58
N MET A 110 3.98 -13.19 11.75
CA MET A 110 4.65 -13.32 13.05
C MET A 110 5.58 -12.15 13.39
N THR A 111 6.08 -11.43 12.38
CA THR A 111 7.16 -10.44 12.56
C THR A 111 6.74 -9.00 12.26
N THR A 112 5.52 -8.81 11.74
CA THR A 112 5.01 -7.49 11.34
C THR A 112 3.68 -7.18 12.01
N VAL A 113 3.38 -5.88 12.07
CA VAL A 113 2.07 -5.37 12.47
C VAL A 113 1.53 -4.49 11.34
N PRO A 114 0.20 -4.34 11.20
CA PRO A 114 -0.37 -3.41 10.23
C PRO A 114 0.22 -2.01 10.39
N CYS A 115 0.54 -1.36 9.26
CA CYS A 115 1.05 0.01 9.28
C CYS A 115 0.03 0.94 9.95
N PRO A 116 0.39 1.69 11.01
CA PRO A 116 -0.58 2.52 11.75
C PRO A 116 -1.08 3.72 10.94
N VAL A 117 -0.44 4.03 9.80
CA VAL A 117 -0.79 5.18 8.96
C VAL A 117 -1.74 4.78 7.83
N CYS A 118 -1.46 3.67 7.13
CA CYS A 118 -2.22 3.25 5.95
C CYS A 118 -3.01 1.96 6.16
N SER A 119 -2.91 1.35 7.35
CA SER A 119 -3.53 0.07 7.70
C SER A 119 -3.22 -1.05 6.71
N GLY A 120 -2.02 -1.03 6.13
CA GLY A 120 -1.58 -2.02 5.14
C GLY A 120 -1.91 -1.70 3.68
N SER A 121 -2.63 -0.60 3.37
CA SER A 121 -2.98 -0.27 1.99
C SER A 121 -1.81 0.23 1.12
N GLY A 122 -0.69 0.60 1.74
CA GLY A 122 0.46 1.22 1.05
C GLY A 122 0.17 2.62 0.49
N LYS A 123 -1.01 3.18 0.74
CA LYS A 123 -1.47 4.48 0.25
C LYS A 123 -1.99 5.32 1.41
N ILE A 124 -1.82 6.63 1.31
CA ILE A 124 -2.42 7.59 2.23
C ILE A 124 -3.24 8.58 1.42
N GLU A 125 -4.23 9.19 2.05
CA GLU A 125 -5.05 10.21 1.40
C GLU A 125 -4.19 11.42 1.01
N SER A 126 -4.53 12.04 -0.12
CA SER A 126 -3.80 13.18 -0.63
C SER A 126 -4.04 14.43 0.24
N PRO A 127 -3.12 15.42 0.24
CA PRO A 127 -3.31 16.65 1.01
C PRO A 127 -4.62 17.36 0.65
N GLU A 128 -5.04 17.32 -0.61
CA GLU A 128 -6.29 17.89 -1.11
C GLU A 128 -7.50 17.18 -0.51
N THR A 129 -7.52 15.84 -0.54
CA THR A 129 -8.63 15.06 0.02
C THR A 129 -8.81 15.36 1.51
N VAL A 130 -7.70 15.44 2.24
CA VAL A 130 -7.70 15.74 3.67
C VAL A 130 -8.09 17.19 3.95
N ALA A 131 -7.62 18.14 3.14
CA ALA A 131 -8.00 19.56 3.24
C ALA A 131 -9.50 19.77 3.00
N PHE A 132 -10.07 19.16 1.96
CA PHE A 132 -11.52 19.24 1.69
C PHE A 132 -12.36 18.64 2.81
N ARG A 133 -11.88 17.56 3.44
CA ARG A 133 -12.56 16.97 4.60
C ARG A 133 -12.53 17.91 5.80
N LEU A 134 -11.37 18.49 6.10
CA LEU A 134 -11.21 19.47 7.16
C LEU A 134 -12.10 20.70 6.91
N GLU A 135 -12.10 21.27 5.70
CA GLU A 135 -12.97 22.38 5.33
C GLU A 135 -14.45 22.04 5.58
N ARG A 136 -14.91 20.87 5.15
CA ARG A 136 -16.28 20.42 5.38
C ARG A 136 -16.61 20.29 6.87
N GLU A 137 -15.72 19.69 7.66
CA GLU A 137 -15.93 19.51 9.10
C GLU A 137 -15.99 20.87 9.83
N LEU A 138 -15.17 21.84 9.42
CA LEU A 138 -15.24 23.21 9.93
C LEU A 138 -16.55 23.89 9.55
N LEU A 139 -17.04 23.72 8.32
CA LEU A 139 -18.31 24.27 7.86
C LEU A 139 -19.52 23.68 8.61
N GLU A 140 -19.46 22.43 9.04
CA GLU A 140 -20.50 21.81 9.87
C GLU A 140 -20.64 22.51 11.24
N HIS A 141 -19.57 23.11 11.75
CA HIS A 141 -19.53 23.85 13.01
C HIS A 141 -19.86 25.35 12.87
N ARG A 142 -20.24 25.84 11.68
CA ARG A 142 -20.51 27.28 11.46
C ARG A 142 -21.63 27.87 12.33
N LYS A 143 -22.55 27.03 12.82
CA LYS A 143 -23.73 27.46 13.59
C LYS A 143 -23.50 27.53 15.10
N THR A 144 -22.30 27.22 15.58
CA THR A 144 -21.98 27.37 17.00
C THR A 144 -21.63 28.82 17.34
N ASP A 145 -21.78 29.21 18.59
CA ASP A 145 -21.47 30.57 19.08
C ASP A 145 -19.96 30.84 19.25
N ASP A 146 -19.10 29.87 18.88
CA ASP A 146 -17.65 30.02 18.99
C ASP A 146 -17.11 31.07 18.00
N GLU A 147 -16.08 31.81 18.40
CA GLU A 147 -15.47 32.84 17.55
C GLU A 147 -14.24 32.33 16.80
N ALA A 148 -13.60 31.27 17.30
CA ALA A 148 -12.35 30.75 16.80
C ALA A 148 -12.26 29.22 16.92
N VAL A 149 -11.38 28.64 16.10
CA VAL A 149 -11.05 27.21 16.10
C VAL A 149 -9.55 27.02 16.07
N TRP A 150 -9.06 26.06 16.86
CA TRP A 150 -7.68 25.58 16.81
C TRP A 150 -7.62 24.23 16.10
N VAL A 151 -6.81 24.17 15.04
CA VAL A 151 -6.57 22.96 14.26
C VAL A 151 -5.08 22.64 14.25
N GLU A 152 -4.73 21.44 14.69
CA GLU A 152 -3.43 20.84 14.43
C GLU A 152 -3.44 20.19 13.05
N VAL A 153 -2.49 20.52 12.18
CA VAL A 153 -2.51 20.05 10.78
C VAL A 153 -1.11 19.84 10.22
N SER A 154 -0.97 18.91 9.29
CA SER A 154 0.27 18.76 8.52
C SER A 154 0.49 19.94 7.56
N LYS A 155 1.74 20.35 7.34
CA LYS A 155 2.05 21.50 6.49
C LYS A 155 1.46 21.39 5.08
N ALA A 156 1.58 20.21 4.46
CA ALA A 156 1.04 19.97 3.12
C ALA A 156 -0.49 20.18 3.05
N VAL A 157 -1.22 19.78 4.10
CA VAL A 157 -2.68 19.99 4.16
C VAL A 157 -3.02 21.45 4.42
N ALA A 158 -2.25 22.15 5.27
CA ALA A 158 -2.44 23.58 5.53
C ALA A 158 -2.23 24.43 4.26
N ASP A 159 -1.17 24.13 3.49
CA ASP A 159 -0.85 24.83 2.25
C ASP A 159 -1.99 24.69 1.22
N VAL A 160 -2.61 23.51 1.15
CA VAL A 160 -3.78 23.28 0.28
C VAL A 160 -5.04 23.94 0.83
N LEU A 161 -5.30 23.81 2.14
CA LEU A 161 -6.49 24.36 2.79
C LEU A 161 -6.55 25.88 2.70
N LEU A 162 -5.43 26.57 2.91
CA LEU A 162 -5.38 28.04 2.93
C LEU A 162 -5.01 28.65 1.58
N GLY A 163 -4.63 27.83 0.60
CA GLY A 163 -4.08 28.28 -0.67
C GLY A 163 -2.66 28.85 -0.56
N GLU A 164 -2.04 29.09 -1.71
CA GLU A 164 -0.68 29.65 -1.76
C GLU A 164 -0.61 30.97 -1.01
N LYS A 165 0.35 31.08 -0.08
CA LYS A 165 0.54 32.26 0.77
C LYS A 165 -0.74 32.66 1.54
N GLU A 166 -1.57 31.68 1.89
CA GLU A 166 -2.81 31.84 2.62
C GLU A 166 -3.88 32.68 1.90
N SER A 167 -3.88 32.71 0.58
CA SER A 167 -4.81 33.52 -0.22
C SER A 167 -6.29 33.22 0.01
N TYR A 168 -6.63 31.98 0.35
CA TYR A 168 -8.00 31.51 0.58
C TYR A 168 -8.45 31.63 2.05
N ARG A 169 -7.52 31.86 2.99
CA ARG A 169 -7.83 31.98 4.42
C ARG A 169 -8.97 32.98 4.70
N PRO A 170 -8.99 34.21 4.16
CA PRO A 170 -10.04 35.17 4.49
C PRO A 170 -11.43 34.66 4.08
N THR A 171 -11.53 34.06 2.89
CA THR A 171 -12.77 33.48 2.38
C THR A 171 -13.23 32.31 3.24
N LEU A 172 -12.30 31.43 3.63
CA LEU A 172 -12.61 30.28 4.48
C LEU A 172 -13.11 30.71 5.87
N GLU A 173 -12.44 31.67 6.50
CA GLU A 173 -12.85 32.23 7.80
C GLU A 173 -14.22 32.92 7.74
N GLU A 174 -14.51 33.63 6.64
CA GLU A 174 -15.82 34.25 6.41
C GLU A 174 -16.93 33.20 6.23
N LEU A 175 -16.66 32.15 5.45
CA LEU A 175 -17.61 31.06 5.22
C LEU A 175 -17.95 30.27 6.50
N ILE A 176 -16.96 30.05 7.36
CA ILE A 176 -17.13 29.37 8.65
C ILE A 176 -17.68 30.32 9.72
N GLY A 177 -17.44 31.63 9.57
CA GLY A 177 -17.77 32.65 10.56
C GLY A 177 -16.87 32.60 11.81
N LYS A 178 -15.66 32.04 11.69
CA LYS A 178 -14.71 31.83 12.81
C LYS A 178 -13.27 32.07 12.37
N LYS A 179 -12.44 32.53 13.30
CA LYS A 179 -10.99 32.64 13.10
C LYS A 179 -10.29 31.29 13.19
N ILE A 180 -9.34 31.03 12.30
CA ILE A 180 -8.66 29.73 12.23
C ILE A 180 -7.23 29.88 12.76
N TYR A 181 -6.91 29.16 13.84
CA TYR A 181 -5.56 29.04 14.38
C TYR A 181 -4.99 27.69 14.00
N LEU A 182 -3.82 27.68 13.37
CA LEU A 182 -3.14 26.45 12.95
C LEU A 182 -1.88 26.21 13.78
N SER A 183 -1.70 24.98 14.23
CA SER A 183 -0.40 24.48 14.68
C SER A 183 0.01 23.26 13.86
N PHE A 184 1.31 23.01 13.74
CA PHE A 184 1.83 21.95 12.88
C PHE A 184 2.20 20.71 13.66
N ILE A 185 1.73 19.56 13.22
CA ILE A 185 2.08 18.26 13.80
C ILE A 185 3.41 17.78 13.16
N PRO A 186 4.54 17.72 13.89
CA PRO A 186 5.79 17.26 13.33
C PRO A 186 5.72 15.79 12.91
N GLY A 187 6.25 15.46 11.73
CA GLY A 187 6.35 14.08 11.26
C GLY A 187 5.03 13.44 10.80
N SER A 188 3.89 14.14 10.90
CA SER A 188 2.60 13.64 10.41
C SER A 188 2.55 13.73 8.88
N ARG A 189 1.94 12.72 8.25
CA ARG A 189 1.68 12.69 6.81
C ARG A 189 0.20 12.90 6.58
N ASN A 190 -0.16 14.01 5.93
CA ASN A 190 -1.51 14.35 5.51
C ASN A 190 -2.57 14.09 6.59
N ALA A 191 -2.41 14.72 7.75
CA ALA A 191 -3.34 14.56 8.87
C ALA A 191 -3.74 15.91 9.45
N TYR A 192 -4.91 15.94 10.10
CA TYR A 192 -5.36 17.06 10.92
C TYR A 192 -6.10 16.56 12.17
N SER A 193 -6.25 17.44 13.15
CA SER A 193 -7.02 17.25 14.37
C SER A 193 -7.57 18.60 14.82
N ILE A 194 -8.89 18.75 14.84
CA ILE A 194 -9.54 19.91 15.44
C ILE A 194 -9.43 19.76 16.95
N LYS A 195 -8.69 20.65 17.61
CA LYS A 195 -8.44 20.55 19.05
C LYS A 195 -9.57 21.15 19.85
N ARG A 196 -10.00 22.35 19.48
CA ARG A 196 -10.95 23.12 20.28
C ARG A 196 -11.60 24.25 19.48
N PHE A 197 -12.86 24.51 19.80
CA PHE A 197 -13.58 25.74 19.48
C PHE A 197 -13.71 26.60 20.73
N GLY A 198 -13.75 27.92 20.58
CA GLY A 198 -13.95 28.85 21.69
C GLY A 198 -13.82 30.31 21.30
N SER A 199 -13.59 31.18 22.28
CA SER A 199 -13.33 32.60 22.04
C SER A 199 -11.94 32.84 21.43
N ILE A 200 -11.78 33.98 20.73
CA ILE A 200 -10.49 34.35 20.12
C ILE A 200 -9.36 34.41 21.16
N GLN A 201 -9.65 34.90 22.38
CA GLN A 201 -8.66 35.05 23.45
C GLN A 201 -8.21 33.72 24.02
N GLU A 202 -9.13 32.76 24.18
CA GLU A 202 -8.80 31.43 24.70
C GLU A 202 -7.99 30.62 23.69
N ILE A 203 -8.39 30.69 22.41
CA ILE A 203 -7.72 29.93 21.36
C ILE A 203 -6.35 30.52 21.04
N GLY A 204 -6.23 31.85 20.90
CA GLY A 204 -4.96 32.49 20.58
C GLY A 204 -3.85 32.18 21.59
N ARG A 205 -4.19 32.08 22.89
CA ARG A 205 -3.24 31.69 23.95
C ARG A 205 -2.88 30.20 23.94
N ALA A 206 -3.76 29.35 23.43
CA ALA A 206 -3.57 27.90 23.41
C ALA A 206 -2.84 27.41 22.16
N SER A 207 -2.83 28.21 21.09
CA SER A 207 -2.19 27.89 19.80
C SER A 207 -0.75 28.37 19.66
N GLU A 208 -0.27 29.21 20.59
CA GLU A 208 1.15 29.63 20.71
C GLU A 208 2.01 28.52 21.34
#